data_AF-A0A2P2CFW3-F1
#
_entry.id   AF-A0A2P2CFW3-F1
#
_cell.length_a   1.000
_cell.length_b   1.000
_cell.length_c   1.000
_cell.angle_alpha   90.00
_cell.angle_beta   90.00
_cell.angle_gamma   90.00
#
_symmetry.space_group_name_H-M   'P 1'
#
loop_
_entity.id
_entity.type
_entity.pdbx_description
1 polymer ?
#
loop_
_entity_poly.entity_id
_entity_poly.type
_entity_poly.pdbx_seq_one_letter_code
_entity_poly.pdbx_strand_id
1 'polypeptide(L)'
;MSRVTSTLADLPEAYAQARRAVEVGRRIHGPGSTTFFDDLGIHRLIALIKDTDELRRYVRDVLGPLADDSVEAIDLRETLQVLLDTNFNVAEAARLQFFHYNTMRYRVGKLERILGPLGTDAHLRLDAAVALRVLEITGT
;
A
#
# COMPACT_ATOMS: atom_id res chain seq x y z
N MET A 1 2.44 8.89 17.39
CA MET A 1 2.58 10.25 17.97
C MET A 1 1.79 11.25 17.15
N SER A 2 1.21 12.28 17.77
CA SER A 2 0.54 13.39 17.07
C SER A 2 1.56 14.39 16.50
N ARG A 3 1.07 15.39 15.78
CA ARG A 3 1.88 16.60 15.53
C ARG A 3 2.16 17.33 16.85
N VAL A 4 3.24 18.11 16.85
CA VAL A 4 3.58 19.01 17.97
C VAL A 4 2.50 20.10 18.07
N THR A 5 2.00 20.33 19.28
CA THR A 5 1.09 21.44 19.57
C THR A 5 1.74 22.43 20.54
N SER A 6 1.49 23.71 20.34
CA SER A 6 1.96 24.82 21.17
C SER A 6 0.87 25.43 22.05
N THR A 7 -0.39 24.96 21.96
CA THR A 7 -1.50 25.52 22.75
C THR A 7 -2.34 24.44 23.43
N LEU A 8 -2.87 24.76 24.61
CA LEU A 8 -3.77 23.89 25.37
C LEU A 8 -5.11 23.66 24.63
N ALA A 9 -5.54 24.59 23.77
CA ALA A 9 -6.78 24.47 23.02
C ALA A 9 -6.73 23.36 21.97
N ASP A 10 -5.53 23.05 21.45
CA ASP A 10 -5.32 22.01 20.43
C ASP A 10 -5.12 20.61 21.02
N LEU A 11 -5.08 20.50 22.36
CA LEU A 11 -4.82 19.25 23.07
C LEU A 11 -5.83 18.13 22.72
N PRO A 12 -7.16 18.41 22.56
CA PRO A 12 -8.11 17.39 22.12
C PRO A 12 -7.80 16.82 20.74
N GLU A 13 -7.40 17.67 19.79
CA GLU A 13 -7.04 17.26 18.44
C GLU A 13 -5.71 16.49 18.44
N ALA A 14 -4.69 16.97 19.17
CA ALA A 14 -3.43 16.24 19.34
C ALA A 14 -3.67 14.85 19.95
N TYR A 15 -4.54 14.74 20.94
CA TYR A 15 -4.92 13.44 21.52
C TYR A 15 -5.63 12.53 20.50
N ALA A 16 -6.55 13.08 19.70
CA ALA A 16 -7.22 12.32 18.63
C ALA A 16 -6.22 11.82 17.57
N GLN A 17 -5.25 12.64 17.17
CA GLN A 17 -4.19 12.27 16.23
C GLN A 17 -3.29 11.18 16.81
N ALA A 18 -2.87 11.30 18.07
CA ALA A 18 -2.06 10.29 18.74
C ALA A 18 -2.79 8.94 18.82
N ARG A 19 -4.09 8.96 19.16
CA ARG A 19 -4.93 7.75 19.18
C ARG A 19 -5.04 7.11 17.81
N ARG A 20 -5.32 7.89 16.75
CA ARG A 20 -5.38 7.35 15.38
C ARG A 20 -4.04 6.77 14.95
N ALA A 21 -2.93 7.41 15.29
CA ALA A 21 -1.59 6.88 14.98
C ALA A 21 -1.30 5.54 15.67
N VAL A 22 -1.76 5.36 16.91
CA VAL A 22 -1.66 4.06 17.59
C VAL A 22 -2.59 3.03 16.95
N GLU A 23 -3.84 3.38 16.64
CA GLU A 23 -4.81 2.46 16.05
C GLU A 23 -4.35 1.94 14.69
N VAL A 24 -3.98 2.87 13.79
CA VAL A 24 -3.54 2.53 12.42
C VAL A 24 -2.17 1.88 12.44
N GLY A 25 -1.22 2.42 13.21
CA GLY A 25 0.12 1.85 13.34
C GLY A 25 0.11 0.40 13.83
N ARG A 26 -0.78 0.07 14.77
CA ARG A 26 -0.97 -1.31 15.24
C ARG A 26 -1.52 -2.26 14.18
N ARG A 27 -2.41 -1.79 13.30
CA ARG A 27 -2.95 -2.62 12.21
C ARG A 27 -1.88 -2.93 11.16
N ILE A 28 -1.01 -1.97 10.87
CA ILE A 28 0.01 -2.10 9.81
C ILE A 28 1.28 -2.79 10.30
N HIS A 29 1.82 -2.36 11.45
CA HIS A 29 3.15 -2.77 11.93
C HIS A 29 3.09 -3.70 13.15
N GLY A 30 1.88 -4.06 13.60
CA GLY A 30 1.69 -4.88 14.79
C GLY A 30 1.90 -4.14 16.12
N PRO A 31 1.73 -4.84 17.26
CA PRO A 31 1.87 -4.27 18.59
C PRO A 31 3.32 -3.84 18.89
N GLY A 32 3.47 -2.70 19.58
CA GLY A 32 4.78 -2.16 19.97
C GLY A 32 5.42 -1.19 18.97
N SER A 33 4.81 -0.98 17.81
CA SER A 33 5.25 0.01 16.83
C SER A 33 4.95 1.45 17.28
N THR A 34 5.88 2.37 17.00
CA THR A 34 5.65 3.82 17.14
C THR A 34 5.47 4.40 15.75
N THR A 35 4.27 4.86 15.45
CA THR A 35 3.95 5.50 14.16
C THR A 35 3.62 6.96 14.38
N PHE A 36 4.21 7.87 13.60
CA PHE A 36 3.83 9.28 13.62
C PHE A 36 2.59 9.49 12.75
N PHE A 37 1.74 10.43 13.18
CA PHE A 37 0.50 10.72 12.49
C PHE A 37 0.71 11.21 11.05
N ASP A 38 1.82 11.90 10.80
CA ASP A 38 2.21 12.39 9.47
C ASP A 38 2.65 11.27 8.52
N ASP A 39 3.24 10.21 9.07
CA ASP A 39 3.75 9.09 8.29
C ASP A 39 2.64 8.15 7.81
N LEU A 40 1.43 8.28 8.36
CA LEU A 40 0.32 7.38 8.03
C LEU A 40 -0.21 7.57 6.61
N GLY A 41 -0.08 8.76 6.01
CA GLY A 41 -0.56 9.04 4.66
C GLY A 41 -2.01 8.59 4.41
N ILE A 42 -2.23 7.88 3.28
CA ILE A 42 -3.55 7.36 2.87
C ILE A 42 -4.11 6.30 3.82
N HIS A 43 -3.27 5.60 4.60
CA HIS A 43 -3.72 4.58 5.54
C HIS A 43 -4.68 5.15 6.59
N ARG A 44 -4.58 6.45 6.90
CA ARG A 44 -5.53 7.15 7.76
C ARG A 44 -6.95 7.14 7.22
N LEU A 45 -7.09 7.33 5.91
CA LEU A 45 -8.40 7.40 5.25
C LEU A 45 -8.98 6.00 5.14
N ILE A 46 -8.16 5.02 4.74
CA ILE A 46 -8.57 3.62 4.64
C ILE A 46 -9.04 3.10 6.00
N ALA A 47 -8.32 3.40 7.08
CA ALA A 47 -8.68 2.93 8.42
C ALA A 47 -10.00 3.48 8.98
N LEU A 48 -10.58 4.53 8.38
CA LEU A 48 -11.91 5.04 8.74
C LEU A 48 -13.04 4.16 8.17
N ILE A 49 -12.74 3.34 7.17
CA ILE A 49 -13.68 2.40 6.57
C ILE A 49 -13.81 1.21 7.51
N LYS A 50 -14.99 1.08 8.13
CA LYS A 50 -15.27 0.01 9.10
C LYS A 50 -15.60 -1.33 8.44
N ASP A 51 -16.05 -1.30 7.19
CA ASP A 51 -16.42 -2.48 6.44
C ASP A 51 -15.17 -3.14 5.84
N THR A 52 -14.54 -4.00 6.64
CA THR A 52 -13.35 -4.75 6.22
C THR A 52 -13.66 -5.71 5.06
N ASP A 53 -14.90 -6.19 4.92
CA ASP A 53 -15.24 -7.12 3.85
C ASP A 53 -15.36 -6.39 2.51
N GLU A 54 -15.87 -5.16 2.51
CA GLU A 54 -15.81 -4.28 1.33
C GLU A 54 -14.37 -3.95 0.95
N LEU A 55 -13.50 -3.67 1.91
CA LEU A 55 -12.07 -3.46 1.64
C LEU A 55 -11.41 -4.70 0.99
N ARG A 56 -11.71 -5.90 1.49
CA ARG A 56 -11.21 -7.15 0.90
C ARG A 56 -11.81 -7.43 -0.49
N ARG A 57 -13.08 -7.05 -0.73
CA ARG A 57 -13.69 -7.13 -2.06
C ARG A 57 -12.97 -6.20 -3.02
N TYR A 58 -12.79 -4.92 -2.66
CA TYR A 58 -12.03 -3.96 -3.45
C TYR A 58 -10.63 -4.46 -3.81
N VAL A 59 -9.89 -5.02 -2.83
CA VAL A 59 -8.56 -5.60 -3.09
C VAL A 59 -8.63 -6.73 -4.12
N ARG A 60 -9.60 -7.64 -4.00
CA ARG A 60 -9.79 -8.74 -4.97
C ARG A 60 -10.22 -8.25 -6.34
N ASP A 61 -11.07 -7.24 -6.42
CA ASP A 61 -11.55 -6.68 -7.68
C ASP A 61 -10.42 -5.99 -8.45
N VAL A 62 -9.53 -5.29 -7.75
CA VAL A 62 -8.41 -4.57 -8.36
C VAL A 62 -7.20 -5.48 -8.62
N LEU A 63 -6.78 -6.28 -7.63
CA LEU A 63 -5.57 -7.10 -7.72
C LEU A 63 -5.81 -8.50 -8.31
N GLY A 64 -7.07 -8.94 -8.38
CA GLY A 64 -7.42 -10.27 -8.87
C GLY A 64 -6.65 -11.38 -8.12
N PRO A 65 -6.02 -12.33 -8.84
CA PRO A 65 -5.19 -13.39 -8.24
C PRO A 65 -4.00 -12.88 -7.40
N LEU A 66 -3.58 -11.62 -7.58
CA LEU A 66 -2.53 -11.04 -6.74
C LEU A 66 -3.03 -10.70 -5.34
N ALA A 67 -4.32 -10.85 -5.03
CA ALA A 67 -4.83 -10.70 -3.66
C ALA A 67 -4.56 -11.94 -2.78
N ASP A 68 -4.20 -13.08 -3.36
CA ASP A 68 -3.99 -14.33 -2.64
C ASP A 68 -2.62 -14.40 -1.92
N ASP A 69 -2.46 -15.32 -0.97
CA ASP A 69 -1.20 -15.53 -0.22
C ASP A 69 -0.25 -16.54 -0.84
N SER A 70 -0.40 -16.80 -2.15
CA SER A 70 0.57 -17.65 -2.85
C SER A 70 1.94 -16.96 -2.90
N VAL A 71 3.02 -17.76 -2.84
CA VAL A 71 4.40 -17.25 -2.92
C VAL A 71 4.59 -16.39 -4.18
N GLU A 72 4.00 -16.80 -5.30
CA GLU A 72 4.07 -16.05 -6.54
C GLU A 72 3.28 -14.74 -6.49
N ALA A 73 2.09 -14.72 -5.88
CA ALA A 73 1.32 -13.49 -5.73
C ALA A 73 2.06 -12.48 -4.84
N ILE A 74 2.63 -12.93 -3.72
CA ILE A 74 3.45 -12.10 -2.82
C ILE A 74 4.64 -11.50 -3.59
N ASP A 75 5.41 -12.34 -4.28
CA ASP A 75 6.60 -11.92 -5.05
C ASP A 75 6.23 -10.92 -6.17
N LEU A 76 5.09 -11.12 -6.85
CA LEU A 76 4.60 -10.18 -7.87
C LEU A 76 4.08 -8.88 -7.27
N ARG A 77 3.45 -8.90 -6.08
CA ARG A 77 3.06 -7.68 -5.36
C ARG A 77 4.28 -6.86 -4.96
N GLU A 78 5.35 -7.50 -4.52
CA GLU A 78 6.62 -6.80 -4.23
C GLU A 78 7.19 -6.13 -5.48
N THR A 79 7.20 -6.82 -6.62
CA THR A 79 7.60 -6.19 -7.90
C THR A 79 6.69 -5.03 -8.30
N LEU A 80 5.38 -5.17 -8.15
CA LEU A 80 4.42 -4.10 -8.44
C LEU A 80 4.70 -2.87 -7.55
N GLN A 81 4.99 -3.09 -6.27
CA GLN A 81 5.34 -2.01 -5.34
C GLN A 81 6.62 -1.28 -5.79
N VAL A 82 7.69 -2.00 -6.15
CA VAL A 82 8.92 -1.38 -6.67
C VAL A 82 8.68 -0.62 -7.98
N LEU A 83 7.85 -1.16 -8.88
CA LEU A 83 7.46 -0.47 -10.10
C LEU A 83 6.72 0.84 -9.80
N LEU A 84 5.79 0.84 -8.85
CA LEU A 84 5.09 2.07 -8.42
C LEU A 84 6.07 3.10 -7.82
N ASP A 85 6.97 2.66 -6.94
CA ASP A 85 7.95 3.53 -6.27
C ASP A 85 8.95 4.17 -7.23
N THR A 86 9.22 3.50 -8.35
CA THR A 86 10.10 3.98 -9.42
C THR A 86 9.35 4.68 -10.56
N ASN A 87 8.06 5.00 -10.36
CA ASN A 87 7.18 5.58 -11.38
C ASN A 87 7.16 4.79 -12.71
N PHE A 88 7.14 3.45 -12.57
CA PHE A 88 7.19 2.46 -13.64
C PHE A 88 8.46 2.50 -14.51
N ASN A 89 9.56 3.04 -13.98
CA ASN A 89 10.87 2.91 -14.62
C ASN A 89 11.39 1.47 -14.51
N VAL A 90 11.12 0.67 -15.54
CA VAL A 90 11.49 -0.75 -15.62
C VAL A 90 12.99 -0.99 -15.39
N ALA A 91 13.86 -0.11 -15.87
CA ALA A 91 15.30 -0.27 -15.71
C ALA A 91 15.73 -0.05 -14.26
N GLU A 92 15.17 0.97 -13.61
CA GLU A 92 15.46 1.27 -12.21
C GLU A 92 14.86 0.20 -11.27
N ALA A 93 13.63 -0.23 -11.53
CA ALA A 93 13.01 -1.33 -10.77
C ALA A 93 13.82 -2.63 -10.88
N ALA A 94 14.34 -2.95 -12.07
CA ALA A 94 15.21 -4.10 -12.28
C ALA A 94 16.48 -4.01 -11.43
N ARG A 95 17.11 -2.83 -11.38
CA ARG A 95 18.30 -2.57 -10.55
C ARG A 95 18.00 -2.75 -9.06
N LEU A 96 16.88 -2.23 -8.57
CA LEU A 96 16.48 -2.31 -7.16
C LEU A 96 16.14 -3.73 -6.72
N GLN A 97 15.52 -4.54 -7.59
CA GLN A 97 15.24 -5.96 -7.30
C GLN A 97 16.37 -6.92 -7.72
N PHE A 98 17.53 -6.39 -8.15
CA PHE A 98 18.67 -7.18 -8.63
C PHE A 98 18.32 -8.15 -9.77
N PHE A 99 17.33 -7.79 -10.59
CA PHE A 99 16.93 -8.55 -11.76
C PHE A 99 17.61 -8.03 -13.03
N HIS A 100 17.86 -8.93 -13.98
CA HIS A 100 18.18 -8.52 -15.33
C HIS A 100 16.97 -7.80 -15.97
N TYR A 101 17.22 -6.81 -16.84
CA TYR A 101 16.18 -6.00 -17.47
C TYR A 101 15.09 -6.85 -18.17
N ASN A 102 15.49 -7.90 -18.89
CA ASN A 102 14.53 -8.80 -19.56
C ASN A 102 13.64 -9.57 -18.58
N THR A 103 14.17 -9.97 -17.42
CA THR A 103 13.39 -10.62 -16.36
C THR A 103 12.36 -9.65 -15.81
N MET A 104 12.75 -8.39 -15.57
CA MET A 104 11.79 -7.37 -15.12
C MET A 104 10.70 -7.12 -16.16
N ARG A 105 11.04 -7.02 -17.45
CA ARG A 105 10.04 -6.90 -18.53
C ARG A 105 9.06 -8.06 -18.56
N TYR A 106 9.54 -9.29 -18.34
CA TYR A 106 8.67 -10.46 -18.26
C TYR A 106 7.69 -10.34 -17.09
N ARG A 107 8.18 -9.90 -15.92
CA ARG A 107 7.33 -9.67 -14.73
C ARG A 107 6.29 -8.57 -14.97
N VAL A 108 6.68 -7.45 -15.58
CA VAL A 108 5.74 -6.39 -16.02
C VAL A 108 4.67 -6.96 -16.94
N GLY A 109 5.04 -7.71 -17.97
CA GLY A 109 4.07 -8.34 -18.87
C GLY A 109 3.18 -9.39 -18.18
N LYS A 110 3.65 -10.03 -17.10
CA LYS A 110 2.81 -10.89 -16.27
C LYS A 110 1.81 -10.07 -15.44
N LEU A 111 2.26 -8.99 -14.79
CA LEU A 111 1.38 -8.06 -14.07
C LEU A 111 0.32 -7.47 -14.99
N GLU A 112 0.69 -7.05 -16.20
CA GLU A 112 -0.26 -6.44 -17.14
C GLU A 112 -1.28 -7.43 -17.71
N ARG A 113 -0.93 -8.73 -17.80
CA ARG A 113 -1.91 -9.77 -18.14
C ARG A 113 -2.93 -10.01 -17.03
N ILE A 114 -2.57 -9.75 -15.78
CA ILE A 114 -3.45 -9.95 -14.62
C ILE A 114 -4.30 -8.71 -14.38
N LEU A 115 -3.68 -7.53 -14.39
CA LEU A 115 -4.27 -6.28 -13.93
C LEU A 115 -4.72 -5.35 -15.06
N GLY A 116 -4.21 -5.54 -16.28
CA GLY A 116 -4.39 -4.61 -17.40
C GLY A 116 -3.18 -3.70 -17.64
N PRO A 117 -3.30 -2.68 -18.51
CA PRO A 117 -2.16 -1.95 -19.07
C PRO A 117 -1.58 -0.89 -18.11
N LEU A 118 -0.96 -1.36 -17.01
CA LEU A 118 -0.38 -0.53 -15.96
C LEU A 118 0.66 0.47 -16.47
N GLY A 119 1.46 0.13 -17.50
CA GLY A 119 2.47 1.05 -18.03
C GLY A 119 1.90 2.32 -18.64
N THR A 120 0.65 2.30 -19.11
CA THR A 120 0.01 3.41 -19.82
C THR A 120 -1.18 4.00 -19.09
N ASP A 121 -1.85 3.24 -18.24
CA ASP A 121 -3.04 3.69 -17.51
C ASP A 121 -2.64 4.22 -16.12
N ALA A 122 -2.80 5.54 -15.92
CA ALA A 122 -2.50 6.18 -14.64
C ALA A 122 -3.56 5.91 -13.57
N HIS A 123 -4.82 5.73 -13.96
CA HIS A 123 -5.91 5.43 -13.00
C HIS A 123 -5.76 4.02 -12.47
N LEU A 124 -5.49 3.05 -13.35
CA LEU A 124 -5.23 1.67 -12.93
C LEU A 124 -4.02 1.57 -11.99
N ARG A 125 -2.94 2.33 -12.24
CA ARG A 125 -1.79 2.39 -11.34
C ARG A 125 -2.15 2.94 -9.97
N LEU A 126 -2.98 3.98 -9.92
CA LEU A 126 -3.47 4.53 -8.66
C LEU A 126 -4.33 3.49 -7.91
N ASP A 127 -5.28 2.85 -8.60
CA ASP A 127 -6.15 1.85 -8.01
C ASP A 127 -5.35 0.69 -7.43
N ALA A 128 -4.36 0.18 -8.19
CA ALA A 128 -3.45 -0.86 -7.76
C ALA A 128 -2.60 -0.44 -6.54
N ALA A 129 -2.08 0.80 -6.54
CA ALA A 129 -1.35 1.33 -5.39
C ALA A 129 -2.23 1.41 -4.14
N VAL A 130 -3.47 1.89 -4.27
CA VAL A 130 -4.44 1.93 -3.17
C VAL A 130 -4.76 0.52 -2.69
N ALA A 131 -4.99 -0.43 -3.60
CA ALA A 131 -5.29 -1.81 -3.25
C ALA A 131 -4.16 -2.49 -2.47
N LEU A 132 -2.89 -2.24 -2.83
CA LEU A 132 -1.75 -2.71 -2.02
C LEU A 132 -1.77 -2.16 -0.59
N ARG A 133 -2.10 -0.88 -0.41
CA ARG A 133 -2.21 -0.25 0.93
C ARG A 133 -3.39 -0.77 1.72
N VAL A 134 -4.50 -1.06 1.05
CA VAL A 134 -5.66 -1.68 1.69
C VAL A 134 -5.29 -3.09 2.17
N LEU A 135 -4.61 -3.88 1.33
CA LEU A 135 -4.16 -5.23 1.68
C LEU A 135 -3.25 -5.23 2.92
N GLU A 136 -2.30 -4.29 3.01
CA GLU A 136 -1.43 -4.09 4.18
C GLU A 136 -2.23 -3.84 5.48
N ILE A 137 -3.35 -3.12 5.41
CA ILE A 137 -4.19 -2.80 6.59
C ILE A 137 -5.14 -3.94 6.95
N THR A 138 -5.71 -4.61 5.95
CA THR A 138 -6.75 -5.63 6.20
C THR A 138 -6.16 -6.92 6.76
N GLY A 139 -4.87 -7.19 6.49
CA GLY A 139 -4.23 -8.46 6.78
C GLY A 139 -4.90 -9.62 6.03
N THR A 140 -4.11 -10.62 5.64
CA THR A 140 -4.65 -11.93 5.27
C THR A 140 -4.63 -12.87 6.47
#